data_AF-A0A9E3XC75-F1
#
_entry.id   AF-A0A9E3XC75-F1
#
_cell.length_a   1.000
_cell.length_b   1.000
_cell.length_c   1.000
_cell.angle_alpha   90.00
_cell.angle_beta   90.00
_cell.angle_gamma   90.00
#
_symmetry.space_group_name_H-M   'P 1'
#
loop_
_entity.id
_entity.type
_entity.pdbx_description
1 polymer ?
#
loop_
_entity_poly.entity_id
_entity_poly.type
_entity_poly.pdbx_seq_one_letter_code
_entity_poly.pdbx_strand_id
1 'polypeptide(L)'
;NGIKGPDPIGINGARFWRGSDSGLRRSYVDTDVVNGQRYYYAVVSYDQGDPEFGEQGLQPTECSKVITEDLNGNILNIDINCAVVTPNAPAAGYVAPEITGDMDTPLEGIGTGSIQVEIVDPALIAENQTYQVIFESEGALPNYETATYGIYTLEGDSAVPVIADIDARSFGPANPSPLVDGFVVTVNIDTALAILPQETGWLIGNSNLDMIVQQHDQFPSLSVKWPADYKITFSDSNIDTSFNSQVPVPFRVWNLSEDRRSEFELFDNDNTGDLSIGDKITIIEFVGTAFKFTYDILYYPPFNAIPRLPEAGDEFVIRTSKPFYSGDVFQFSTKAARSDRELAKSQLDEIKVVPNPYIAGASWEPRKIFGSGRGERKIDFIHLPQQCTIRIFTMSGKLVKVIEHSSGALDGSQSWNLVSDDGMDIAFGVYVYHIDAPELGRRIGKFAIIK
;
A
#
# COMPACT_ATOMS: atom_id res chain seq x y z
N ASN A 1 21.17 2.50 14.20
CA ASN A 1 22.56 3.03 14.32
C ASN A 1 23.25 2.64 15.64
N GLY A 2 22.76 1.63 16.36
CA GLY A 2 23.31 1.18 17.65
C GLY A 2 22.99 2.08 18.84
N ILE A 3 22.37 3.25 18.62
CA ILE A 3 22.05 4.24 19.65
C ILE A 3 20.67 3.92 20.22
N LYS A 4 20.62 3.57 21.52
CA LYS A 4 19.40 3.28 22.25
C LYS A 4 19.53 3.70 23.71
N GLY A 5 18.39 3.78 24.38
CA GLY A 5 18.32 4.04 25.81
C GLY A 5 18.55 5.51 26.17
N PRO A 6 18.70 5.80 27.47
CA PRO A 6 18.96 7.15 27.94
C PRO A 6 20.34 7.62 27.48
N ASP A 7 20.46 8.91 27.15
CA ASP A 7 21.73 9.53 26.79
C ASP A 7 22.75 9.44 27.96
N PRO A 8 24.04 9.21 27.67
CA PRO A 8 25.08 9.19 28.70
C PRO A 8 25.20 10.53 29.45
N ILE A 9 24.95 11.65 28.78
CA ILE A 9 24.97 12.99 29.37
C ILE A 9 23.57 13.32 29.88
N GLY A 10 23.46 13.79 31.12
CA GLY A 10 22.20 14.22 31.72
C GLY A 10 22.25 15.63 32.30
N ILE A 11 21.10 16.30 32.38
CA ILE A 11 20.94 17.56 33.11
C ILE A 11 20.34 17.23 34.48
N ASN A 12 21.02 17.61 35.57
CA ASN A 12 20.52 17.45 36.94
C ASN A 12 20.03 16.01 37.25
N GLY A 13 20.68 15.00 36.65
CA GLY A 13 20.33 13.58 36.80
C GLY A 13 19.27 13.05 35.83
N ALA A 14 18.59 13.90 35.05
CA ALA A 14 17.66 13.49 34.00
C ALA A 14 18.42 13.25 32.68
N ARG A 15 18.08 12.18 31.97
CA ARG A 15 18.72 11.77 30.71
C ARG A 15 17.70 11.74 29.59
N PHE A 16 18.09 12.22 28.41
CA PHE A 16 17.25 12.20 27.23
C PHE A 16 17.08 10.76 26.70
N TRP A 17 15.86 10.29 26.48
CA TRP A 17 15.64 8.94 25.96
C TRP A 17 15.75 8.91 24.43
N ARG A 18 16.77 8.23 23.90
CA ARG A 18 17.08 8.19 22.46
C ARG A 18 16.40 7.03 21.72
N GLY A 19 15.32 6.49 22.28
CA GLY A 19 14.59 5.38 21.66
C GLY A 19 15.23 4.01 21.88
N SER A 20 14.72 3.03 21.14
CA SER A 20 15.07 1.60 21.25
C SER A 20 15.85 1.06 20.04
N ASP A 21 16.27 1.91 19.11
CA ASP A 21 16.91 1.54 17.83
C ASP A 21 16.13 0.46 17.06
N SER A 22 14.80 0.64 16.95
CA SER A 22 13.88 -0.31 16.32
C SER A 22 13.87 -0.24 14.78
N GLY A 23 14.87 0.38 14.18
CA GLY A 23 14.94 0.68 12.75
C GLY A 23 14.20 1.96 12.37
N LEU A 24 14.36 2.36 11.09
CA LEU A 24 13.61 3.49 10.53
C LEU A 24 12.16 3.06 10.30
N ARG A 25 11.22 3.86 10.81
CA ARG A 25 9.80 3.77 10.48
C ARG A 25 9.37 5.05 9.80
N ARG A 26 8.62 4.94 8.70
CA ARG A 26 8.17 6.07 7.88
C ARG A 26 6.68 6.40 8.07
N SER A 27 5.95 5.54 8.77
CA SER A 27 4.53 5.73 9.11
C SER A 27 4.23 5.27 10.54
N TYR A 28 3.20 5.87 11.13
CA TYR A 28 2.62 5.50 12.41
C TYR A 28 1.12 5.74 12.34
N VAL A 29 0.33 4.72 12.66
CA VAL A 29 -1.12 4.82 12.78
C VAL A 29 -1.46 4.73 14.26
N ASP A 30 -2.07 5.78 14.79
CA ASP A 30 -2.59 5.79 16.15
C ASP A 30 -4.03 5.25 16.16
N THR A 31 -4.22 4.09 16.76
CA THR A 31 -5.55 3.43 16.84
C THR A 31 -6.18 3.51 18.22
N ASP A 32 -5.46 4.07 19.20
CA ASP A 32 -5.91 4.19 20.60
C ASP A 32 -6.62 5.53 20.86
N VAL A 33 -6.87 6.30 19.80
CA VAL A 33 -7.55 7.59 19.85
C VAL A 33 -9.06 7.43 20.12
N VAL A 34 -9.61 8.39 20.84
CA VAL A 34 -11.03 8.44 21.20
C VAL A 34 -11.71 9.54 20.40
N ASN A 35 -12.80 9.19 19.71
CA ASN A 35 -13.55 10.15 18.91
C ASN A 35 -13.99 11.38 19.74
N GLY A 36 -13.89 12.56 19.12
CA GLY A 36 -14.21 13.84 19.74
C GLY A 36 -13.16 14.40 20.69
N GLN A 37 -12.08 13.66 21.00
CA GLN A 37 -10.93 14.18 21.74
C GLN A 37 -9.89 14.77 20.79
N ARG A 38 -9.33 15.92 21.13
CA ARG A 38 -8.28 16.55 20.33
C ARG A 38 -6.92 15.96 20.69
N TYR A 39 -6.19 15.53 19.67
CA TYR A 39 -4.85 15.00 19.76
C TYR A 39 -3.85 15.91 19.03
N TYR A 40 -2.62 15.90 19.51
CA TYR A 40 -1.50 16.68 18.99
C TYR A 40 -0.37 15.71 18.69
N TYR A 41 0.07 15.69 17.44
CA TYR A 41 1.16 14.86 16.96
C TYR A 41 2.33 15.75 16.57
N ALA A 42 3.55 15.30 16.84
CA ALA A 42 4.77 15.97 16.42
C ALA A 42 5.81 14.92 16.00
N VAL A 43 6.40 15.09 14.82
CA VAL A 43 7.50 14.27 14.31
C VAL A 43 8.78 15.06 14.44
N VAL A 44 9.67 14.69 15.35
CA VAL A 44 10.93 15.42 15.59
C VAL A 44 12.13 14.54 15.26
N SER A 45 13.10 15.14 14.57
CA SER A 45 14.46 14.61 14.53
C SER A 45 15.29 15.18 15.67
N TYR A 46 16.28 14.42 16.12
CA TYR A 46 17.29 14.86 17.06
C TYR A 46 18.69 14.49 16.56
N ASP A 47 19.69 15.30 16.89
CA ASP A 47 21.09 14.95 16.66
C ASP A 47 21.61 13.96 17.71
N GLN A 48 22.77 13.36 17.49
CA GLN A 48 23.32 12.36 18.40
C GLN A 48 24.02 12.95 19.64
N GLY A 49 24.16 14.28 19.74
CA GLY A 49 25.07 14.93 20.68
C GLY A 49 26.55 14.56 20.47
N ASP A 50 27.38 14.80 21.48
CA ASP A 50 28.76 14.32 21.58
C ASP A 50 29.15 14.11 23.07
N PRO A 51 29.03 12.87 23.60
CA PRO A 51 29.39 12.52 24.97
C PRO A 51 30.83 12.85 25.40
N GLU A 52 31.75 12.94 24.45
CA GLU A 52 33.18 13.12 24.71
C GLU A 52 33.64 14.58 24.52
N PHE A 53 32.71 15.48 24.15
CA PHE A 53 33.02 16.87 23.94
C PHE A 53 33.32 17.61 25.25
N GLY A 54 34.60 17.95 25.46
CA GLY A 54 35.05 18.66 26.66
C GLY A 54 34.89 17.82 27.94
N GLU A 55 34.68 18.47 29.08
CA GLU A 55 34.54 17.79 30.39
C GLU A 55 33.08 17.40 30.72
N GLN A 56 32.09 17.96 30.01
CA GLN A 56 30.67 17.79 30.32
C GLN A 56 29.86 17.10 29.22
N GLY A 57 30.41 16.97 28.01
CA GLY A 57 29.72 16.43 26.84
C GLY A 57 28.69 17.40 26.23
N LEU A 58 28.32 17.17 24.96
CA LEU A 58 27.24 17.84 24.24
C LEU A 58 26.01 16.94 24.16
N GLN A 59 24.85 17.47 24.56
CA GLN A 59 23.61 16.71 24.54
C GLN A 59 22.96 16.72 23.15
N PRO A 60 22.10 15.72 22.87
CA PRO A 60 21.20 15.74 21.73
C PRO A 60 20.37 17.02 21.67
N THR A 61 20.29 17.65 20.49
CA THR A 61 19.33 18.74 20.21
C THR A 61 18.19 18.22 19.35
N GLU A 62 16.95 18.63 19.66
CA GLU A 62 15.75 18.28 18.90
C GLU A 62 15.28 19.45 18.00
N CYS A 63 14.63 19.12 16.89
CA CYS A 63 13.88 20.10 16.11
C CYS A 63 12.69 20.68 16.91
N SER A 64 12.24 21.88 16.50
CA SER A 64 11.05 22.51 17.09
C SER A 64 9.79 21.65 16.87
N LYS A 65 8.82 21.80 17.78
CA LYS A 65 7.51 21.13 17.75
C LYS A 65 6.48 22.01 18.47
N VAL A 66 6.44 23.28 18.08
CA VAL A 66 5.63 24.28 18.75
C VAL A 66 4.20 24.26 18.19
N ILE A 67 3.24 24.14 19.10
CA ILE A 67 1.83 24.36 18.84
C ILE A 67 1.35 25.42 19.83
N THR A 68 0.71 26.48 19.34
CA THR A 68 0.19 27.55 20.19
C THR A 68 -1.32 27.64 20.11
N GLU A 69 -1.93 27.98 21.23
CA GLU A 69 -3.37 28.15 21.35
C GLU A 69 -3.70 29.50 22.00
N ASP A 70 -4.88 30.04 21.71
CA ASP A 70 -5.42 31.16 22.45
C ASP A 70 -6.06 30.72 23.78
N LEU A 71 -6.54 31.69 24.57
CA LEU A 71 -7.22 31.41 25.85
C LEU A 71 -8.54 30.64 25.70
N ASN A 72 -9.08 30.56 24.49
CA ASN A 72 -10.29 29.84 24.15
C ASN A 72 -9.99 28.45 23.54
N GLY A 73 -8.71 28.03 23.49
CA GLY A 73 -8.31 26.75 22.93
C GLY A 73 -8.35 26.70 21.39
N ASN A 74 -8.39 27.84 20.70
CA ASN A 74 -8.24 27.86 19.25
C ASN A 74 -6.76 27.75 18.88
N ILE A 75 -6.45 26.91 17.90
CA ILE A 75 -5.08 26.76 17.40
C ILE A 75 -4.67 28.04 16.66
N LEU A 76 -3.54 28.62 17.08
CA LEU A 76 -2.98 29.83 16.49
C LEU A 76 -1.84 29.52 15.52
N ASN A 77 -0.98 28.56 15.87
CA ASN A 77 0.15 28.15 15.05
C ASN A 77 0.46 26.67 15.26
N ILE A 78 0.88 25.99 14.19
CA ILE A 78 1.33 24.60 14.18
C ILE A 78 2.64 24.58 13.38
N ASP A 79 3.72 24.08 13.99
CA ASP A 79 4.97 23.83 13.25
C ASP A 79 4.75 22.81 12.11
N ILE A 80 5.55 22.88 11.04
CA ILE A 80 5.40 22.04 9.83
C ILE A 80 5.41 20.52 10.11
N ASN A 81 6.09 20.11 11.18
CA ASN A 81 6.22 18.72 11.61
C ASN A 81 5.20 18.34 12.70
N CYS A 82 4.21 19.18 12.95
CA CYS A 82 3.15 18.96 13.92
C CYS A 82 1.78 18.86 13.22
N ALA A 83 0.86 18.13 13.82
CA ALA A 83 -0.52 18.01 13.37
C ALA A 83 -1.48 18.03 14.56
N VAL A 84 -2.65 18.63 14.38
CA VAL A 84 -3.73 18.63 15.36
C VAL A 84 -4.95 17.98 14.73
N VAL A 85 -5.45 16.92 15.35
CA VAL A 85 -6.58 16.15 14.81
C VAL A 85 -7.60 15.86 15.91
N THR A 86 -8.87 15.91 15.55
CA THR A 86 -9.96 15.41 16.39
C THR A 86 -10.63 14.30 15.59
N PRO A 87 -10.36 13.02 15.88
CA PRO A 87 -10.94 11.92 15.13
C PRO A 87 -12.45 11.91 15.36
N ASN A 88 -13.21 11.71 14.29
CA ASN A 88 -14.66 11.65 14.30
C ASN A 88 -15.13 10.59 13.31
N ALA A 89 -16.38 10.17 13.46
CA ALA A 89 -17.01 9.33 12.44
C ALA A 89 -17.18 10.16 11.15
N PRO A 90 -17.05 9.54 9.96
CA PRO A 90 -17.30 10.21 8.70
C PRO A 90 -18.77 10.64 8.58
N ALA A 91 -19.04 11.57 7.67
CA ALA A 91 -20.40 12.03 7.42
C ALA A 91 -21.29 10.90 6.90
N ALA A 92 -22.59 10.94 7.20
CA ALA A 92 -23.53 9.97 6.67
C ALA A 92 -23.50 9.96 5.14
N GLY A 93 -23.49 8.76 4.56
CA GLY A 93 -23.34 8.52 3.12
C GLY A 93 -21.90 8.56 2.62
N TYR A 94 -20.89 8.75 3.48
CA TYR A 94 -19.51 8.68 3.05
C TYR A 94 -19.18 7.31 2.45
N VAL A 95 -18.65 7.32 1.24
CA VAL A 95 -18.01 6.16 0.63
C VAL A 95 -16.55 6.48 0.42
N ALA A 96 -15.70 5.62 0.97
CA ALA A 96 -14.25 5.72 0.87
C ALA A 96 -13.79 5.69 -0.61
N PRO A 97 -12.66 6.34 -0.92
CA PRO A 97 -12.03 6.21 -2.22
C PRO A 97 -11.55 4.77 -2.45
N GLU A 98 -11.38 4.41 -3.72
CA GLU A 98 -10.98 3.07 -4.14
C GLU A 98 -9.79 3.15 -5.11
N ILE A 99 -8.87 2.19 -5.03
CA ILE A 99 -7.88 1.92 -6.06
C ILE A 99 -8.35 0.72 -6.86
N THR A 100 -8.21 0.78 -8.18
CA THR A 100 -8.57 -0.29 -9.12
C THR A 100 -7.43 -0.54 -10.10
N GLY A 101 -7.16 -1.80 -10.42
CA GLY A 101 -6.07 -2.23 -11.31
C GLY A 101 -5.50 -3.58 -10.87
N ASP A 102 -4.63 -4.16 -11.68
CA ASP A 102 -3.83 -5.31 -11.26
C ASP A 102 -2.54 -4.80 -10.60
N MET A 103 -2.31 -5.21 -9.35
CA MET A 103 -1.10 -4.86 -8.59
C MET A 103 -0.14 -6.03 -8.45
N ASP A 104 -0.57 -7.23 -8.84
CA ASP A 104 0.19 -8.46 -8.69
C ASP A 104 1.01 -8.78 -9.95
N THR A 105 0.59 -8.24 -11.10
CA THR A 105 1.27 -8.44 -12.38
C THR A 105 1.50 -7.10 -13.10
N PRO A 106 2.69 -6.86 -13.68
CA PRO A 106 2.89 -5.72 -14.56
C PRO A 106 1.94 -5.76 -15.77
N LEU A 107 1.48 -4.59 -16.18
CA LEU A 107 0.75 -4.39 -17.44
C LEU A 107 1.68 -4.57 -18.65
N GLU A 108 2.90 -4.06 -18.55
CA GLU A 108 3.96 -4.17 -19.56
C GLU A 108 5.26 -4.59 -18.89
N GLY A 109 6.14 -5.24 -19.65
CA GLY A 109 7.44 -5.70 -19.19
C GLY A 109 7.48 -7.19 -18.84
N ILE A 110 8.58 -7.60 -18.19
CA ILE A 110 8.88 -9.02 -17.93
C ILE A 110 8.97 -9.34 -16.43
N GLY A 111 9.06 -8.34 -15.56
CA GLY A 111 9.26 -8.52 -14.13
C GLY A 111 8.11 -9.30 -13.47
N THR A 112 8.41 -9.99 -12.37
CA THR A 112 7.44 -10.85 -11.66
C THR A 112 7.12 -10.39 -10.24
N GLY A 113 7.61 -9.20 -9.85
CA GLY A 113 7.26 -8.58 -8.58
C GLY A 113 5.84 -8.02 -8.57
N SER A 114 5.48 -7.35 -7.47
CA SER A 114 4.18 -6.71 -7.29
C SER A 114 4.31 -5.30 -6.72
N ILE A 115 3.21 -4.54 -6.74
CA ILE A 115 3.08 -3.28 -6.03
C ILE A 115 1.92 -3.33 -5.03
N GLN A 116 1.86 -2.36 -4.13
CA GLN A 116 0.72 -2.12 -3.27
C GLN A 116 0.49 -0.62 -3.18
N VAL A 117 -0.75 -0.18 -3.35
CA VAL A 117 -1.13 1.22 -3.23
C VAL A 117 -1.99 1.39 -1.98
N GLU A 118 -1.54 2.23 -1.05
CA GLU A 118 -2.24 2.52 0.20
C GLU A 118 -2.69 3.98 0.22
N ILE A 119 -3.99 4.21 0.43
CA ILE A 119 -4.56 5.55 0.57
C ILE A 119 -4.28 6.05 1.99
N VAL A 120 -3.55 7.16 2.08
CA VAL A 120 -3.16 7.82 3.34
C VAL A 120 -4.04 9.03 3.62
N ASP A 121 -4.30 9.85 2.59
CA ASP A 121 -5.22 10.99 2.66
C ASP A 121 -6.35 10.84 1.63
N PRO A 122 -7.53 10.35 2.07
CA PRO A 122 -8.68 10.17 1.19
C PRO A 122 -9.19 11.45 0.50
N ALA A 123 -8.89 12.64 1.04
CA ALA A 123 -9.39 13.90 0.52
C ALA A 123 -8.63 14.38 -0.72
N LEU A 124 -7.41 13.87 -0.95
CA LEU A 124 -6.58 14.21 -2.11
C LEU A 124 -6.78 13.27 -3.30
N ILE A 125 -7.48 12.15 -3.11
CA ILE A 125 -7.72 11.17 -4.16
C ILE A 125 -8.67 11.73 -5.21
N ALA A 126 -8.17 11.86 -6.44
CA ALA A 126 -8.93 12.34 -7.59
C ALA A 126 -9.83 11.26 -8.21
N GLU A 127 -10.92 11.69 -8.83
CA GLU A 127 -11.90 10.82 -9.50
C GLU A 127 -11.42 10.47 -10.92
N ASN A 128 -11.48 9.19 -11.29
CA ASN A 128 -11.06 8.66 -12.60
C ASN A 128 -9.62 9.06 -13.01
N GLN A 129 -8.73 9.28 -12.05
CA GLN A 129 -7.33 9.54 -12.36
C GLN A 129 -6.60 8.22 -12.57
N THR A 130 -5.81 8.14 -13.64
CA THR A 130 -4.98 6.95 -13.93
C THR A 130 -3.52 7.27 -13.69
N TYR A 131 -2.85 6.33 -13.05
CA TYR A 131 -1.45 6.38 -12.70
C TYR A 131 -0.70 5.18 -13.27
N GLN A 132 0.58 5.40 -13.58
CA GLN A 132 1.53 4.35 -13.93
C GLN A 132 2.70 4.37 -12.98
N VAL A 133 3.15 3.17 -12.57
CA VAL A 133 4.41 2.97 -11.87
C VAL A 133 5.38 2.37 -12.87
N ILE A 134 6.40 3.13 -13.25
CA ILE A 134 7.34 2.75 -14.31
C ILE A 134 8.70 2.48 -13.66
N PHE A 135 9.27 1.32 -13.98
CA PHE A 135 10.57 0.87 -13.46
C PHE A 135 11.70 1.13 -14.45
N GLU A 136 12.86 1.42 -13.89
CA GLU A 136 14.13 1.55 -14.60
C GLU A 136 15.17 0.60 -14.01
N SER A 137 16.02 0.06 -14.87
CA SER A 137 17.04 -0.92 -14.53
C SER A 137 18.45 -0.43 -14.88
N GLU A 138 19.43 -0.95 -14.14
CA GLU A 138 20.83 -0.80 -14.49
C GLU A 138 21.36 -2.11 -15.09
N GLY A 139 22.09 -2.02 -16.19
CA GLY A 139 22.61 -3.18 -16.92
C GLY A 139 21.80 -3.48 -18.18
N ALA A 140 22.06 -4.64 -18.78
CA ALA A 140 21.43 -5.06 -20.01
C ALA A 140 21.12 -6.55 -19.97
N LEU A 141 20.11 -6.98 -20.70
CA LEU A 141 19.75 -8.40 -20.77
C LEU A 141 20.97 -9.28 -21.11
N PRO A 142 21.20 -10.38 -20.37
CA PRO A 142 20.38 -10.90 -19.28
C PRO A 142 20.79 -10.40 -17.87
N ASN A 143 21.85 -9.60 -17.75
CA ASN A 143 22.41 -9.15 -16.47
C ASN A 143 21.99 -7.71 -16.16
N TYR A 144 20.90 -7.57 -15.42
CA TYR A 144 20.38 -6.29 -14.95
C TYR A 144 19.86 -6.38 -13.52
N GLU A 145 19.71 -5.22 -12.88
CA GLU A 145 19.08 -5.07 -11.56
C GLU A 145 18.09 -3.90 -11.61
N THR A 146 16.97 -4.01 -10.89
CA THR A 146 16.04 -2.88 -10.74
C THR A 146 16.73 -1.76 -9.98
N ALA A 147 16.76 -0.55 -10.56
CA ALA A 147 17.48 0.59 -10.01
C ALA A 147 16.54 1.61 -9.38
N THR A 148 15.55 2.08 -10.14
CA THR A 148 14.60 3.09 -9.70
C THR A 148 13.18 2.81 -10.20
N TYR A 149 12.22 3.52 -9.63
CA TYR A 149 10.87 3.62 -10.19
C TYR A 149 10.35 5.06 -10.09
N GLY A 150 9.32 5.38 -10.88
CA GLY A 150 8.60 6.64 -10.80
C GLY A 150 7.09 6.43 -10.84
N ILE A 151 6.33 7.42 -10.38
CA ILE A 151 4.87 7.47 -10.44
C ILE A 151 4.47 8.58 -11.39
N TYR A 152 3.66 8.24 -12.37
CA TYR A 152 3.26 9.10 -13.47
C TYR A 152 1.74 9.16 -13.54
N THR A 153 1.16 10.30 -13.90
CA THR A 153 -0.23 10.38 -14.35
C THR A 153 -0.31 10.12 -15.84
N LEU A 154 -1.44 9.59 -16.30
CA LEU A 154 -1.71 9.43 -17.73
C LEU A 154 -2.51 10.63 -18.26
N GLU A 155 -1.96 11.37 -19.22
CA GLU A 155 -2.64 12.45 -19.95
C GLU A 155 -2.76 12.07 -21.43
N GLY A 156 -3.89 11.45 -21.79
CA GLY A 156 -4.04 10.82 -23.10
C GLY A 156 -3.16 9.57 -23.18
N ASP A 157 -2.22 9.55 -24.14
CA ASP A 157 -1.24 8.47 -24.30
C ASP A 157 0.13 8.80 -23.67
N SER A 158 0.26 9.96 -22.99
CA SER A 158 1.52 10.42 -22.40
C SER A 158 1.56 10.20 -20.89
N ALA A 159 2.64 9.58 -20.40
CA ALA A 159 2.95 9.51 -18.97
C ALA A 159 3.64 10.80 -18.52
N VAL A 160 3.04 11.51 -17.55
CA VAL A 160 3.56 12.76 -16.97
C VAL A 160 4.06 12.47 -15.56
N PRO A 161 5.34 12.76 -15.22
CA PRO A 161 5.89 12.41 -13.92
C PRO A 161 5.24 13.23 -12.81
N VAL A 162 4.74 12.53 -11.79
CA VAL A 162 4.37 13.14 -10.51
C VAL A 162 5.58 13.11 -9.57
N ILE A 163 6.28 11.98 -9.55
CA ILE A 163 7.57 11.79 -8.90
C ILE A 163 8.38 10.76 -9.69
N ALA A 164 9.68 10.98 -9.81
CA ALA A 164 10.60 10.10 -10.53
C ALA A 164 11.82 9.77 -9.67
N ASP A 165 12.62 8.83 -10.14
CA ASP A 165 13.92 8.46 -9.55
C ASP A 165 13.86 8.01 -8.09
N ILE A 166 12.79 7.31 -7.71
CA ILE A 166 12.69 6.70 -6.38
C ILE A 166 13.59 5.46 -6.36
N ASP A 167 14.51 5.38 -5.39
CA ASP A 167 15.43 4.25 -5.24
C ASP A 167 14.66 2.94 -5.01
N ALA A 168 14.83 2.00 -5.94
CA ALA A 168 14.19 0.69 -5.88
C ALA A 168 15.06 -0.36 -5.16
N ARG A 169 16.31 -0.02 -4.79
CA ARG A 169 17.20 -0.93 -4.05
C ARG A 169 16.76 -1.14 -2.60
N SER A 170 16.01 -0.18 -2.06
CA SER A 170 15.36 -0.27 -0.75
C SER A 170 13.85 -0.33 -0.94
N PHE A 171 13.26 -1.52 -0.86
CA PHE A 171 11.85 -1.75 -1.18
C PHE A 171 11.10 -2.47 -0.05
N GLY A 172 9.84 -2.84 -0.30
CA GLY A 172 8.95 -3.50 0.64
C GLY A 172 8.27 -2.55 1.63
N PRO A 173 7.46 -3.06 2.57
CA PRO A 173 6.56 -2.25 3.42
C PRO A 173 7.25 -1.20 4.31
N ALA A 174 8.55 -1.35 4.57
CA ALA A 174 9.33 -0.36 5.33
C ALA A 174 9.80 0.82 4.47
N ASN A 175 9.71 0.70 3.14
CA ASN A 175 10.19 1.66 2.17
C ASN A 175 9.11 2.01 1.13
N PRO A 176 7.95 2.54 1.56
CA PRO A 176 6.98 3.09 0.60
C PRO A 176 7.55 4.32 -0.10
N SER A 177 6.94 4.68 -1.22
CA SER A 177 7.15 5.95 -1.90
C SER A 177 6.83 7.13 -0.97
N PRO A 178 7.30 8.35 -1.30
CA PRO A 178 6.71 9.56 -0.76
C PRO A 178 5.20 9.62 -1.00
N LEU A 179 4.49 10.39 -0.16
CA LEU A 179 3.06 10.65 -0.32
C LEU A 179 2.83 11.43 -1.62
N VAL A 180 2.00 10.88 -2.50
CA VAL A 180 1.64 11.44 -3.80
C VAL A 180 0.13 11.40 -3.94
N ASP A 181 -0.51 12.54 -4.19
CA ASP A 181 -1.95 12.66 -4.42
C ASP A 181 -2.84 11.90 -3.41
N GLY A 182 -2.39 11.79 -2.16
CA GLY A 182 -3.11 11.11 -1.07
C GLY A 182 -2.82 9.63 -0.90
N PHE A 183 -1.92 9.03 -1.68
CA PHE A 183 -1.53 7.63 -1.53
C PHE A 183 0.00 7.44 -1.48
N VAL A 184 0.42 6.25 -1.07
CA VAL A 184 1.80 5.77 -1.19
C VAL A 184 1.83 4.46 -1.96
N VAL A 185 2.94 4.21 -2.65
CA VAL A 185 3.20 2.97 -3.37
C VAL A 185 4.30 2.20 -2.66
N THR A 186 4.04 0.94 -2.34
CA THR A 186 5.06 -0.02 -1.91
C THR A 186 5.36 -0.96 -3.07
N VAL A 187 6.63 -1.18 -3.37
CA VAL A 187 7.06 -2.12 -4.42
C VAL A 187 7.67 -3.37 -3.76
N ASN A 188 7.36 -4.54 -4.30
CA ASN A 188 7.93 -5.83 -3.91
C ASN A 188 8.65 -6.42 -5.12
N ILE A 189 9.97 -6.55 -5.03
CA ILE A 189 10.82 -6.88 -6.18
C ILE A 189 11.44 -8.26 -5.98
N ASP A 190 11.31 -9.13 -6.98
CA ASP A 190 12.08 -10.35 -7.07
C ASP A 190 13.53 -10.04 -7.47
N THR A 191 14.43 -9.97 -6.50
CA THR A 191 15.83 -9.56 -6.74
C THR A 191 16.69 -10.64 -7.39
N ALA A 192 16.20 -11.88 -7.42
CA ALA A 192 16.96 -13.01 -7.94
C ALA A 192 16.24 -13.65 -9.13
N LEU A 193 16.99 -13.83 -10.22
CA LEU A 193 16.56 -14.66 -11.33
C LEU A 193 16.63 -16.15 -10.94
N ALA A 194 15.48 -16.80 -10.86
CA ALA A 194 15.33 -18.20 -10.47
C ALA A 194 14.18 -18.88 -11.21
N ILE A 195 14.26 -20.21 -11.37
CA ILE A 195 13.13 -21.02 -11.85
C ILE A 195 12.10 -21.09 -10.73
N LEU A 196 10.82 -20.96 -11.07
CA LEU A 196 9.67 -21.12 -10.18
C LEU A 196 9.12 -22.54 -10.32
N PRO A 197 9.49 -23.49 -9.43
CA PRO A 197 9.18 -24.90 -9.65
C PRO A 197 7.68 -25.22 -9.48
N GLN A 198 6.95 -24.40 -8.72
CA GLN A 198 5.50 -24.57 -8.51
C GLN A 198 4.68 -24.07 -9.70
N GLU A 199 5.29 -23.29 -10.59
CA GLU A 199 4.64 -22.71 -11.78
C GLU A 199 5.20 -23.28 -13.09
N THR A 200 6.22 -24.14 -12.99
CA THR A 200 6.86 -24.85 -14.10
C THR A 200 6.29 -26.25 -14.21
N GLY A 201 5.82 -26.66 -15.38
CA GLY A 201 5.18 -27.96 -15.55
C GLY A 201 4.38 -28.12 -16.85
N TRP A 202 3.66 -29.24 -16.96
CA TRP A 202 2.70 -29.47 -18.03
C TRP A 202 1.51 -28.52 -17.89
N LEU A 203 1.33 -27.64 -18.87
CA LEU A 203 0.21 -26.69 -18.94
C LEU A 203 -0.98 -27.29 -19.69
N ILE A 204 -0.69 -28.02 -20.78
CA ILE A 204 -1.68 -28.69 -21.63
C ILE A 204 -1.17 -30.12 -21.88
N GLY A 205 -2.07 -31.10 -21.80
CA GLY A 205 -1.76 -32.49 -22.16
C GLY A 205 -1.94 -33.49 -21.02
N ASN A 206 -1.62 -34.76 -21.32
CA ASN A 206 -1.72 -35.88 -20.37
C ASN A 206 -0.39 -36.62 -20.16
N SER A 207 0.69 -36.12 -20.75
CA SER A 207 2.06 -36.55 -20.46
C SER A 207 2.31 -36.56 -18.96
N ASN A 208 3.03 -37.57 -18.50
CA ASN A 208 3.44 -37.68 -17.09
C ASN A 208 4.95 -37.74 -16.95
N LEU A 209 5.71 -37.31 -17.96
CA LEU A 209 7.15 -37.26 -17.86
C LEU A 209 7.58 -36.24 -16.81
N ASP A 210 8.62 -36.61 -16.06
CA ASP A 210 9.29 -35.74 -15.11
C ASP A 210 10.28 -34.86 -15.88
N MET A 211 9.80 -33.72 -16.37
CA MET A 211 10.62 -32.70 -17.05
C MET A 211 11.21 -31.73 -16.02
N ILE A 212 12.38 -32.11 -15.48
CA ILE A 212 13.06 -31.33 -14.45
C ILE A 212 13.82 -30.18 -15.12
N VAL A 213 13.49 -28.94 -14.75
CA VAL A 213 14.19 -27.75 -15.23
C VAL A 213 15.27 -27.32 -14.25
N GLN A 214 16.48 -27.12 -14.73
CA GLN A 214 17.61 -26.62 -13.94
C GLN A 214 18.47 -25.64 -14.75
N GLN A 215 19.33 -24.89 -14.06
CA GLN A 215 20.34 -24.09 -14.74
C GLN A 215 21.33 -25.01 -15.46
N HIS A 216 21.73 -24.66 -16.68
CA HIS A 216 22.75 -25.40 -17.40
C HIS A 216 24.07 -25.48 -16.61
N ASP A 217 24.61 -26.68 -16.44
CA ASP A 217 25.78 -26.95 -15.58
C ASP A 217 26.97 -27.58 -16.32
N GLN A 218 26.74 -28.25 -17.45
CA GLN A 218 27.76 -29.02 -18.17
C GLN A 218 28.84 -28.14 -18.81
N PHE A 219 28.48 -26.96 -19.31
CA PHE A 219 29.41 -25.97 -19.88
C PHE A 219 29.29 -24.62 -19.15
N PRO A 220 29.89 -24.46 -17.96
CA PRO A 220 29.71 -23.27 -17.13
C PRO A 220 30.12 -21.95 -17.80
N SER A 221 31.09 -21.95 -18.70
CA SER A 221 31.52 -20.75 -19.44
C SER A 221 30.50 -20.27 -20.48
N LEU A 222 29.60 -21.15 -20.91
CA LEU A 222 28.51 -20.87 -21.84
C LEU A 222 27.16 -20.75 -21.14
N SER A 223 27.08 -21.10 -19.85
CA SER A 223 25.86 -21.01 -19.05
C SER A 223 25.52 -19.56 -18.71
N VAL A 224 24.23 -19.19 -18.79
CA VAL A 224 23.71 -17.92 -18.32
C VAL A 224 22.29 -18.09 -17.80
N LYS A 225 21.92 -17.40 -16.73
CA LYS A 225 20.50 -17.31 -16.35
C LYS A 225 19.84 -16.31 -17.30
N TRP A 226 18.75 -16.69 -17.96
CA TRP A 226 18.04 -15.80 -18.87
C TRP A 226 16.68 -15.40 -18.30
N PRO A 227 16.37 -14.10 -18.17
CA PRO A 227 15.14 -13.60 -17.56
C PRO A 227 13.97 -13.76 -18.54
N ALA A 228 13.55 -14.99 -18.78
CA ALA A 228 12.42 -15.29 -19.63
C ALA A 228 11.62 -16.48 -19.13
N ASP A 229 10.35 -16.47 -19.48
CA ASP A 229 9.52 -17.65 -19.43
C ASP A 229 9.56 -18.37 -20.77
N TYR A 230 9.40 -19.68 -20.75
CA TYR A 230 9.46 -20.50 -21.95
C TYR A 230 8.27 -21.44 -22.07
N LYS A 231 7.97 -21.81 -23.30
CA LYS A 231 7.00 -22.85 -23.63
C LYS A 231 7.59 -23.83 -24.62
N ILE A 232 7.44 -25.11 -24.34
CA ILE A 232 7.75 -26.21 -25.26
C ILE A 232 6.42 -26.77 -25.76
N THR A 233 6.19 -26.74 -27.07
CA THR A 233 4.99 -27.32 -27.70
C THR A 233 5.37 -28.54 -28.50
N PHE A 234 4.73 -29.68 -28.23
CA PHE A 234 4.99 -30.96 -28.88
C PHE A 234 4.07 -31.19 -30.10
N SER A 235 4.52 -32.05 -31.01
CA SER A 235 3.90 -32.35 -32.31
C SER A 235 4.03 -33.85 -32.64
N ASP A 236 3.28 -34.32 -33.65
CA ASP A 236 3.35 -35.69 -34.17
C ASP A 236 4.43 -35.87 -35.26
N SER A 237 4.86 -34.77 -35.89
CA SER A 237 5.98 -34.72 -36.83
C SER A 237 7.11 -33.85 -36.32
N ASN A 238 8.32 -34.05 -36.85
CA ASN A 238 9.45 -33.15 -36.61
C ASN A 238 9.13 -31.75 -37.13
N ILE A 239 9.15 -30.76 -36.24
CA ILE A 239 8.78 -29.36 -36.54
C ILE A 239 9.92 -28.38 -36.26
N ASP A 240 11.01 -28.84 -35.66
CA ASP A 240 12.19 -28.04 -35.37
C ASP A 240 13.46 -28.92 -35.41
N THR A 241 14.63 -28.32 -35.21
CA THR A 241 15.92 -29.01 -35.30
C THR A 241 16.91 -28.44 -34.30
N SER A 242 17.64 -29.33 -33.61
CA SER A 242 18.68 -28.97 -32.64
C SER A 242 19.78 -28.11 -33.28
N PHE A 243 20.22 -27.09 -32.54
CA PHE A 243 21.09 -26.03 -33.05
C PHE A 243 22.46 -26.54 -33.53
N ASN A 244 23.21 -27.30 -32.72
CA ASN A 244 24.53 -27.82 -33.12
C ASN A 244 24.45 -29.26 -33.64
N SER A 245 23.75 -30.15 -32.95
CA SER A 245 23.67 -31.57 -33.33
C SER A 245 22.86 -31.83 -34.60
N GLN A 246 22.05 -30.86 -35.03
CA GLN A 246 21.19 -30.94 -36.23
C GLN A 246 20.20 -32.12 -36.22
N VAL A 247 19.87 -32.62 -35.02
CA VAL A 247 18.86 -33.66 -34.81
C VAL A 247 17.45 -33.05 -34.98
N PRO A 248 16.63 -33.54 -35.93
CA PRO A 248 15.24 -33.10 -36.07
C PRO A 248 14.39 -33.58 -34.90
N VAL A 249 13.51 -32.73 -34.36
CA VAL A 249 12.71 -33.04 -33.17
C VAL A 249 11.23 -32.66 -33.33
N PRO A 250 10.32 -33.37 -32.62
CA PRO A 250 8.88 -33.13 -32.69
C PRO A 250 8.40 -32.09 -31.67
N PHE A 251 9.20 -31.06 -31.39
CA PHE A 251 8.81 -29.96 -30.52
C PHE A 251 9.44 -28.65 -30.98
N ARG A 252 8.93 -27.52 -30.48
CA ARG A 252 9.54 -26.20 -30.62
C ARG A 252 9.59 -25.48 -29.28
N VAL A 253 10.53 -24.56 -29.12
CA VAL A 253 10.68 -23.72 -27.92
C VAL A 253 10.31 -22.28 -28.24
N TRP A 254 9.45 -21.68 -27.41
CA TRP A 254 9.03 -20.28 -27.50
C TRP A 254 9.42 -19.54 -26.22
N ASN A 255 10.07 -18.40 -26.35
CA ASN A 255 10.30 -17.45 -25.27
C ASN A 255 9.05 -16.56 -25.15
N LEU A 256 8.33 -16.72 -24.06
CA LEU A 256 7.07 -16.03 -23.79
C LEU A 256 7.30 -14.57 -23.36
N SER A 257 8.47 -14.24 -22.83
CA SER A 257 8.79 -12.89 -22.36
C SER A 257 9.17 -11.94 -23.50
N GLU A 258 9.78 -12.46 -24.57
CA GLU A 258 10.15 -11.70 -25.77
C GLU A 258 9.25 -11.99 -26.98
N ASP A 259 8.24 -12.84 -26.81
CA ASP A 259 7.32 -13.36 -27.84
C ASP A 259 8.02 -13.79 -29.14
N ARG A 260 8.98 -14.72 -29.02
CA ARG A 260 9.73 -15.24 -30.16
C ARG A 260 10.12 -16.70 -29.98
N ARG A 261 10.43 -17.36 -31.10
CA ARG A 261 11.11 -18.67 -31.07
C ARG A 261 12.48 -18.54 -30.37
N SER A 262 12.82 -19.52 -29.55
CA SER A 262 14.19 -19.70 -29.03
C SER A 262 14.86 -20.91 -29.67
N GLU A 263 16.18 -20.83 -29.82
CA GLU A 263 16.99 -21.97 -30.22
C GLU A 263 17.14 -22.94 -29.05
N PHE A 264 17.52 -24.19 -29.34
CA PHE A 264 17.82 -25.19 -28.32
C PHE A 264 18.84 -26.20 -28.84
N GLU A 265 19.53 -26.86 -27.92
CA GLU A 265 20.35 -28.03 -28.18
C GLU A 265 19.67 -29.28 -27.61
N LEU A 266 19.57 -30.33 -28.41
CA LEU A 266 19.30 -31.68 -27.92
C LEU A 266 20.62 -32.39 -27.61
N PHE A 267 20.82 -32.69 -26.33
CA PHE A 267 21.86 -33.61 -25.86
C PHE A 267 21.29 -35.03 -25.84
N ASP A 268 21.51 -35.72 -26.95
CA ASP A 268 21.20 -37.14 -27.16
C ASP A 268 22.19 -38.00 -26.35
N ASN A 269 21.78 -38.42 -25.16
CA ASN A 269 22.65 -39.11 -24.21
C ASN A 269 22.73 -40.61 -24.48
N ASP A 270 21.73 -41.17 -25.15
CA ASP A 270 21.67 -42.59 -25.48
C ASP A 270 22.05 -42.91 -26.94
N ASN A 271 22.35 -41.87 -27.73
CA ASN A 271 22.77 -41.91 -29.13
C ASN A 271 21.71 -42.54 -30.05
N THR A 272 20.44 -42.27 -29.77
CA THR A 272 19.30 -42.76 -30.56
C THR A 272 19.08 -41.96 -31.84
N GLY A 273 19.56 -40.71 -31.89
CA GLY A 273 19.39 -39.80 -33.02
C GLY A 273 18.00 -39.15 -33.09
N ASP A 274 17.22 -39.23 -32.01
CA ASP A 274 15.94 -38.56 -31.81
C ASP A 274 15.79 -38.11 -30.34
N LEU A 275 14.65 -37.50 -29.96
CA LEU A 275 14.36 -37.19 -28.56
C LEU A 275 13.83 -38.46 -27.87
N SER A 276 14.57 -38.96 -26.90
CA SER A 276 14.23 -40.16 -26.14
C SER A 276 14.35 -39.94 -24.62
N ILE A 277 13.77 -40.86 -23.84
CA ILE A 277 13.84 -40.80 -22.37
C ILE A 277 15.30 -40.96 -21.92
N GLY A 278 15.81 -39.97 -21.18
CA GLY A 278 17.21 -39.89 -20.76
C GLY A 278 17.96 -38.70 -21.36
N ASP A 279 17.39 -38.10 -22.41
CA ASP A 279 17.97 -36.94 -23.08
C ASP A 279 17.75 -35.65 -22.30
N LYS A 280 18.44 -34.62 -22.78
CA LYS A 280 18.37 -33.28 -22.21
C LYS A 280 18.15 -32.26 -23.32
N ILE A 281 17.13 -31.43 -23.15
CA ILE A 281 16.88 -30.27 -24.00
C ILE A 281 17.48 -29.06 -23.30
N THR A 282 18.35 -28.32 -23.95
CA THR A 282 18.95 -27.11 -23.39
C THR A 282 18.55 -25.90 -24.22
N ILE A 283 17.87 -24.93 -23.61
CA ILE A 283 17.46 -23.70 -24.29
C ILE A 283 18.69 -22.82 -24.55
N ILE A 284 18.73 -22.19 -25.72
CA ILE A 284 19.80 -21.30 -26.17
C ILE A 284 19.27 -19.88 -26.33
N GLU A 285 20.03 -18.93 -25.82
CA GLU A 285 19.83 -17.49 -26.04
C GLU A 285 21.13 -16.81 -26.47
N PHE A 286 21.04 -15.57 -26.95
CA PHE A 286 22.17 -14.88 -27.57
C PHE A 286 22.52 -13.58 -26.84
N VAL A 287 23.78 -13.47 -26.41
CA VAL A 287 24.36 -12.19 -25.97
C VAL A 287 25.15 -11.62 -27.15
N GLY A 288 24.55 -10.66 -27.86
CA GLY A 288 25.06 -10.21 -29.15
C GLY A 288 25.00 -11.36 -30.16
N THR A 289 26.16 -11.83 -30.63
CA THR A 289 26.25 -12.99 -31.54
C THR A 289 26.69 -14.27 -30.84
N ALA A 290 27.02 -14.21 -29.54
CA ALA A 290 27.48 -15.36 -28.78
C ALA A 290 26.27 -16.12 -28.21
N PHE A 291 26.13 -17.38 -28.59
CA PHE A 291 25.12 -18.25 -27.99
C PHE A 291 25.49 -18.58 -26.54
N LYS A 292 24.46 -18.78 -25.72
CA LYS A 292 24.54 -19.14 -24.31
C LYS A 292 23.50 -20.21 -24.01
N PHE A 293 23.88 -21.18 -23.19
CA PHE A 293 22.96 -22.17 -22.65
C PHE A 293 22.26 -21.60 -21.43
N THR A 294 20.94 -21.74 -21.36
CA THR A 294 20.16 -21.18 -20.26
C THR A 294 19.72 -22.29 -19.33
N TYR A 295 18.59 -22.91 -19.64
CA TYR A 295 17.94 -23.91 -18.83
C TYR A 295 18.04 -25.28 -19.50
N ASP A 296 18.44 -26.25 -18.70
CA ASP A 296 18.40 -27.67 -19.02
C ASP A 296 17.05 -28.23 -18.60
N ILE A 297 16.40 -28.95 -19.50
CA ILE A 297 15.17 -29.69 -19.28
C ILE A 297 15.51 -31.17 -19.43
N LEU A 298 15.55 -31.86 -18.29
CA LEU A 298 15.88 -33.28 -18.22
C LEU A 298 14.64 -34.09 -18.58
N TYR A 299 14.72 -34.92 -19.62
CA TYR A 299 13.59 -35.65 -20.16
C TYR A 299 13.51 -37.06 -19.54
N TYR A 300 12.95 -37.16 -18.33
CA TYR A 300 13.01 -38.37 -17.50
C TYR A 300 11.66 -39.08 -17.31
N PRO A 301 11.68 -40.40 -17.03
CA PRO A 301 10.46 -41.14 -16.76
C PRO A 301 9.90 -40.76 -15.37
N PRO A 302 8.57 -40.82 -15.16
CA PRO A 302 7.97 -40.61 -13.85
C PRO A 302 8.44 -41.63 -12.82
N PHE A 303 8.57 -41.19 -11.57
CA PHE A 303 8.82 -42.12 -10.46
C PHE A 303 7.66 -43.11 -10.27
N ASN A 304 7.97 -44.42 -10.27
CA ASN A 304 7.02 -45.52 -10.02
C ASN A 304 5.76 -45.53 -10.92
N ALA A 305 5.83 -45.00 -12.13
CA ALA A 305 4.72 -45.06 -13.10
C ALA A 305 5.22 -45.44 -14.49
N ILE A 306 4.29 -45.89 -15.34
CA ILE A 306 4.59 -46.11 -16.76
C ILE A 306 4.67 -44.74 -17.45
N PRO A 307 5.77 -44.43 -18.16
CA PRO A 307 5.89 -43.18 -18.91
C PRO A 307 4.81 -43.07 -19.98
N ARG A 308 4.14 -41.92 -20.01
CA ARG A 308 3.26 -41.46 -21.09
C ARG A 308 3.98 -40.29 -21.73
N LEU A 309 4.41 -40.51 -22.97
CA LEU A 309 5.11 -39.49 -23.75
C LEU A 309 4.16 -38.35 -24.13
N PRO A 310 4.70 -37.15 -24.42
CA PRO A 310 3.91 -36.02 -24.88
C PRO A 310 3.27 -36.33 -26.24
N GLU A 311 2.03 -35.91 -26.40
CA GLU A 311 1.30 -36.01 -27.66
C GLU A 311 1.27 -34.65 -28.38
N ALA A 312 0.84 -34.66 -29.65
CA ALA A 312 0.73 -33.43 -30.43
C ALA A 312 -0.22 -32.43 -29.76
N GLY A 313 0.27 -31.20 -29.54
CA GLY A 313 -0.47 -30.14 -28.85
C GLY A 313 -0.22 -30.07 -27.34
N ASP A 314 0.49 -31.02 -26.74
CA ASP A 314 0.92 -30.91 -25.34
C ASP A 314 1.88 -29.72 -25.20
N GLU A 315 1.74 -28.98 -24.09
CA GLU A 315 2.53 -27.79 -23.79
C GLU A 315 3.16 -27.90 -22.40
N PHE A 316 4.48 -27.74 -22.33
CA PHE A 316 5.24 -27.63 -21.09
C PHE A 316 5.72 -26.19 -20.91
N VAL A 317 5.48 -25.59 -19.75
CA VAL A 317 5.83 -24.19 -19.45
C VAL A 317 6.94 -24.12 -18.41
N ILE A 318 7.85 -23.17 -18.60
CA ILE A 318 8.92 -22.82 -17.67
C ILE A 318 8.68 -21.39 -17.21
N ARG A 319 8.58 -21.20 -15.90
CA ARG A 319 8.37 -19.88 -15.29
C ARG A 319 9.58 -19.49 -14.46
N THR A 320 9.98 -18.23 -14.57
CA THR A 320 11.11 -17.67 -13.82
C THR A 320 10.73 -16.39 -13.09
N SER A 321 11.29 -16.20 -11.89
CA SER A 321 11.23 -14.91 -11.19
C SER A 321 12.21 -13.94 -11.83
N LYS A 322 11.83 -12.68 -12.01
CA LYS A 322 12.62 -11.67 -12.73
C LYS A 322 12.53 -10.33 -11.99
N PRO A 323 13.67 -9.65 -11.72
CA PRO A 323 13.63 -8.25 -11.32
C PRO A 323 12.91 -7.42 -12.37
N PHE A 324 12.34 -6.27 -11.99
CA PHE A 324 11.80 -5.32 -12.95
C PHE A 324 12.93 -4.74 -13.83
N TYR A 325 12.74 -4.83 -15.13
CA TYR A 325 13.56 -4.26 -16.18
C TYR A 325 13.04 -2.87 -16.59
N SER A 326 13.87 -2.10 -17.30
CA SER A 326 13.41 -0.83 -17.89
C SER A 326 12.24 -1.08 -18.84
N GLY A 327 11.12 -0.40 -18.58
CA GLY A 327 9.88 -0.57 -19.33
C GLY A 327 8.85 -1.51 -18.66
N ASP A 328 9.14 -2.04 -17.47
CA ASP A 328 8.10 -2.64 -16.63
C ASP A 328 7.14 -1.55 -16.11
N VAL A 329 5.84 -1.76 -16.30
CA VAL A 329 4.79 -0.79 -15.97
C VAL A 329 3.66 -1.46 -15.21
N PHE A 330 3.29 -0.90 -14.06
CA PHE A 330 1.98 -1.16 -13.44
C PHE A 330 1.05 0.00 -13.72
N GLN A 331 -0.25 -0.28 -13.81
CA GLN A 331 -1.25 0.75 -14.00
C GLN A 331 -2.41 0.57 -13.03
N PHE A 332 -2.82 1.68 -12.44
CA PHE A 332 -4.00 1.73 -11.59
C PHE A 332 -4.79 3.01 -11.78
N SER A 333 -6.06 2.95 -11.44
CA SER A 333 -6.97 4.10 -11.47
C SER A 333 -7.63 4.30 -10.12
N THR A 334 -7.88 5.55 -9.78
CA THR A 334 -8.51 5.96 -8.53
C THR A 334 -9.97 6.30 -8.74
N LYS A 335 -10.78 6.03 -7.71
CA LYS A 335 -12.09 6.63 -7.53
C LYS A 335 -12.06 7.50 -6.29
N ALA A 336 -12.54 8.72 -6.42
CA ALA A 336 -12.55 9.66 -5.31
C ALA A 336 -13.53 9.23 -4.22
N ALA A 337 -13.29 9.74 -3.01
CA ALA A 337 -14.30 9.69 -1.97
C ALA A 337 -15.56 10.41 -2.45
N ARG A 338 -16.74 9.86 -2.16
CA ARG A 338 -18.03 10.48 -2.55
C ARG A 338 -19.06 10.36 -1.44
N SER A 339 -20.16 11.08 -1.61
CA SER A 339 -21.35 10.95 -0.78
C SER A 339 -22.43 10.20 -1.54
N ASP A 340 -22.86 9.06 -1.03
CA ASP A 340 -23.99 8.29 -1.51
C ASP A 340 -25.27 8.70 -0.77
N ARG A 341 -26.26 9.15 -1.54
CA ARG A 341 -27.52 9.69 -1.01
C ARG A 341 -28.39 8.62 -0.37
N GLU A 342 -28.47 7.43 -0.94
CA GLU A 342 -29.32 6.36 -0.40
C GLU A 342 -28.69 5.76 0.86
N LEU A 343 -27.36 5.64 0.87
CA LEU A 343 -26.61 5.30 2.08
C LEU A 343 -26.84 6.36 3.18
N ALA A 344 -26.69 7.66 2.85
CA ALA A 344 -26.93 8.74 3.80
C ALA A 344 -28.35 8.70 4.40
N LYS A 345 -29.38 8.44 3.58
CA LYS A 345 -30.77 8.28 4.05
C LYS A 345 -30.90 7.13 5.04
N SER A 346 -30.31 5.97 4.72
CA SER A 346 -30.36 4.79 5.58
C SER A 346 -29.65 5.00 6.93
N GLN A 347 -28.63 5.86 6.94
CA GLN A 347 -27.82 6.16 8.13
C GLN A 347 -28.39 7.28 9.01
N LEU A 348 -29.47 7.96 8.62
CA LEU A 348 -30.09 9.00 9.45
C LEU A 348 -30.52 8.50 10.84
N ASP A 349 -30.84 7.21 10.96
CA ASP A 349 -31.21 6.61 12.24
C ASP A 349 -30.01 6.36 13.18
N GLU A 350 -28.78 6.39 12.65
CA GLU A 350 -27.53 6.25 13.41
C GLU A 350 -27.10 7.54 14.11
N ILE A 351 -27.75 8.67 13.76
CA ILE A 351 -27.50 9.95 14.41
C ILE A 351 -27.80 9.83 15.90
N LYS A 352 -26.81 10.21 16.71
CA LYS A 352 -26.89 10.15 18.17
C LYS A 352 -26.14 11.31 18.80
N VAL A 353 -26.48 11.57 20.06
CA VAL A 353 -25.81 12.55 20.91
C VAL A 353 -24.89 11.80 21.85
N VAL A 354 -23.65 12.25 21.99
CA VAL A 354 -22.65 11.69 22.90
C VAL A 354 -21.96 12.78 23.74
N PRO A 355 -21.70 12.55 25.04
CA PRO A 355 -22.26 11.47 25.85
C PRO A 355 -23.78 11.66 26.02
N ASN A 356 -24.50 10.55 26.17
CA ASN A 356 -25.93 10.57 26.51
C ASN A 356 -26.25 9.45 27.50
N PRO A 357 -26.59 9.76 28.77
CA PRO A 357 -26.73 11.11 29.31
C PRO A 357 -25.38 11.83 29.44
N TYR A 358 -25.40 13.16 29.31
CA TYR A 358 -24.28 13.99 29.74
C TYR A 358 -24.34 14.12 31.26
N ILE A 359 -23.34 13.56 31.95
CA ILE A 359 -23.19 13.65 33.40
C ILE A 359 -22.15 14.71 33.68
N ALA A 360 -22.53 15.76 34.43
CA ALA A 360 -21.59 16.81 34.79
C ALA A 360 -20.45 16.25 35.69
N GLY A 361 -19.19 16.28 35.23
CA GLY A 361 -18.03 15.78 35.99
C GLY A 361 -17.23 14.66 35.31
N ALA A 362 -17.18 14.64 33.97
CA ALA A 362 -16.46 13.62 33.23
C ALA A 362 -14.93 13.81 33.26
N SER A 363 -14.16 12.72 33.23
CA SER A 363 -12.69 12.74 33.37
C SER A 363 -11.94 13.41 32.23
N TRP A 364 -12.60 13.67 31.09
CA TRP A 364 -12.03 14.35 29.91
C TRP A 364 -12.23 15.87 29.92
N GLU A 365 -12.80 16.46 30.97
CA GLU A 365 -12.91 17.91 31.11
C GLU A 365 -11.52 18.54 31.35
N PRO A 366 -10.99 19.39 30.46
CA PRO A 366 -9.71 20.07 30.69
C PRO A 366 -9.82 20.99 31.92
N ARG A 367 -8.82 20.95 32.81
CA ARG A 367 -8.73 21.90 33.93
C ARG A 367 -8.44 23.29 33.38
N LYS A 368 -9.22 24.31 33.78
CA LYS A 368 -8.86 25.71 33.51
C LYS A 368 -7.51 26.04 34.15
N ILE A 369 -6.57 26.56 33.34
CA ILE A 369 -5.21 26.91 33.79
C ILE A 369 -5.23 28.19 34.65
N PHE A 370 -6.18 29.11 34.43
CA PHE A 370 -6.34 30.33 35.23
C PHE A 370 -7.82 30.61 35.54
N GLY A 371 -8.30 30.09 36.68
CA GLY A 371 -9.62 30.38 37.23
C GLY A 371 -10.23 29.19 37.95
N SER A 372 -10.94 29.42 39.06
CA SER A 372 -11.78 28.40 39.69
C SER A 372 -12.96 28.07 38.77
N GLY A 373 -13.08 26.83 38.29
CA GLY A 373 -14.17 26.39 37.42
C GLY A 373 -13.88 25.07 36.68
N ARG A 374 -14.92 24.49 36.08
CA ARG A 374 -14.91 23.22 35.34
C ARG A 374 -14.46 23.42 33.88
N GLY A 375 -14.08 22.33 33.20
CA GLY A 375 -13.73 22.35 31.77
C GLY A 375 -14.90 22.69 30.85
N GLU A 376 -14.69 22.70 29.53
CA GLU A 376 -15.77 22.99 28.57
C GLU A 376 -16.88 21.93 28.63
N ARG A 377 -18.11 22.36 28.92
CA ARG A 377 -19.29 21.52 28.81
C ARG A 377 -19.57 21.31 27.33
N LYS A 378 -19.63 20.05 26.88
CA LYS A 378 -19.82 19.73 25.47
C LYS A 378 -20.60 18.43 25.30
N ILE A 379 -21.48 18.41 24.31
CA ILE A 379 -21.99 17.19 23.69
C ILE A 379 -21.71 17.26 22.19
N ASP A 380 -21.61 16.09 21.57
CA ASP A 380 -21.43 15.94 20.13
C ASP A 380 -22.64 15.23 19.53
N PHE A 381 -23.17 15.79 18.45
CA PHE A 381 -24.03 15.08 17.52
C PHE A 381 -23.12 14.36 16.53
N ILE A 382 -23.30 13.05 16.34
CA ILE A 382 -22.42 12.23 15.49
C ILE A 382 -23.22 11.46 14.43
N HIS A 383 -22.53 11.04 13.37
CA HIS A 383 -23.11 10.47 12.13
C HIS A 383 -24.03 11.43 11.39
N LEU A 384 -23.77 12.73 11.49
CA LEU A 384 -24.49 13.74 10.75
C LEU A 384 -24.17 13.64 9.25
N PRO A 385 -25.15 13.90 8.36
CA PRO A 385 -24.87 14.22 6.98
C PRO A 385 -24.04 15.49 6.87
N GLN A 386 -23.31 15.66 5.76
CA GLN A 386 -22.45 16.84 5.53
C GLN A 386 -23.19 18.18 5.66
N GLN A 387 -24.49 18.21 5.38
CA GLN A 387 -25.34 19.39 5.52
C GLN A 387 -26.64 19.04 6.24
N CYS A 388 -26.88 19.67 7.39
CA CYS A 388 -28.17 19.57 8.08
C CYS A 388 -28.38 20.72 9.08
N THR A 389 -29.64 20.95 9.46
CA THR A 389 -29.98 21.85 10.57
C THR A 389 -30.35 21.04 11.81
N ILE A 390 -29.66 21.32 12.92
CA ILE A 390 -29.93 20.73 14.23
C ILE A 390 -30.76 21.73 15.04
N ARG A 391 -31.96 21.31 15.45
CA ARG A 391 -32.84 22.12 16.32
C ARG A 391 -33.04 21.41 17.65
N ILE A 392 -32.75 22.11 18.75
CA ILE A 392 -32.84 21.56 20.10
C ILE A 392 -34.02 22.19 20.83
N PHE A 393 -34.85 21.36 21.46
CA PHE A 393 -36.07 21.77 22.15
C PHE A 393 -36.12 21.20 23.56
N THR A 394 -36.82 21.90 24.46
CA THR A 394 -37.28 21.34 25.73
C THR A 394 -38.36 20.26 25.49
N MET A 395 -38.64 19.43 26.49
CA MET A 395 -39.78 18.49 26.42
C MET A 395 -41.16 19.15 26.22
N SER A 396 -41.27 20.44 26.53
CA SER A 396 -42.48 21.24 26.28
C SER A 396 -42.53 21.86 24.86
N GLY A 397 -41.52 21.62 24.02
CA GLY A 397 -41.45 22.11 22.65
C GLY A 397 -40.90 23.53 22.48
N LYS A 398 -40.31 24.13 23.54
CA LYS A 398 -39.66 25.44 23.43
C LYS A 398 -38.30 25.27 22.74
N LEU A 399 -38.04 26.05 21.69
CA LEU A 399 -36.74 26.09 21.01
C LEU A 399 -35.66 26.64 21.95
N VAL A 400 -34.52 25.96 21.98
CA VAL A 400 -33.36 26.27 22.84
C VAL A 400 -32.17 26.73 22.01
N LYS A 401 -31.90 26.03 20.90
CA LYS A 401 -30.76 26.28 20.04
C LYS A 401 -31.04 25.83 18.60
N VAL A 402 -30.58 26.60 17.63
CA VAL A 402 -30.43 26.18 16.23
C VAL A 402 -28.93 26.13 15.88
N ILE A 403 -28.50 25.06 15.24
CA ILE A 403 -27.13 24.89 14.74
C ILE A 403 -27.24 24.49 13.26
N GLU A 404 -26.64 25.30 12.39
CA GLU A 404 -26.44 24.93 10.99
C GLU A 404 -25.13 24.16 10.90
N HIS A 405 -25.20 22.91 10.47
CA HIS A 405 -24.06 22.03 10.29
C HIS A 405 -23.70 21.95 8.81
N SER A 406 -22.45 22.27 8.51
CA SER A 406 -21.82 22.11 7.21
C SER A 406 -20.40 21.63 7.42
N SER A 407 -20.07 20.43 6.95
CA SER A 407 -18.78 19.79 7.19
C SER A 407 -18.19 19.14 5.93
N GLY A 408 -16.94 18.69 6.05
CA GLY A 408 -16.30 17.85 5.05
C GLY A 408 -16.75 16.39 5.14
N ALA A 409 -16.45 15.59 4.12
CA ALA A 409 -16.91 14.21 4.02
C ALA A 409 -16.42 13.28 5.16
N LEU A 410 -15.24 13.59 5.73
CA LEU A 410 -14.64 12.84 6.83
C LEU A 410 -15.09 13.31 8.22
N ASP A 411 -15.94 14.34 8.31
CA ASP A 411 -16.42 14.87 9.59
C ASP A 411 -17.96 14.85 9.66
N GLY A 412 -18.50 13.79 10.24
CA GLY A 412 -19.92 13.64 10.52
C GLY A 412 -20.31 14.11 11.93
N SER A 413 -19.57 15.04 12.52
CA SER A 413 -19.78 15.46 13.91
C SER A 413 -20.08 16.95 14.06
N GLN A 414 -20.90 17.30 15.04
CA GLN A 414 -21.16 18.68 15.42
C GLN A 414 -21.16 18.82 16.95
N SER A 415 -20.24 19.64 17.41
CA SER A 415 -20.09 19.98 18.82
C SER A 415 -21.04 21.09 19.25
N TRP A 416 -21.60 20.95 20.47
CA TRP A 416 -22.38 21.99 21.12
C TRP A 416 -21.99 22.15 22.59
N ASN A 417 -21.76 23.41 22.99
CA ASN A 417 -21.30 23.79 24.33
C ASN A 417 -22.41 23.89 25.39
N LEU A 418 -23.61 23.42 25.10
CA LEU A 418 -24.79 23.47 25.98
C LEU A 418 -25.26 24.90 26.33
N VAL A 419 -24.92 25.89 25.50
CA VAL A 419 -25.40 27.27 25.62
C VAL A 419 -26.55 27.51 24.62
N SER A 420 -27.65 28.06 25.11
CA SER A 420 -28.82 28.44 24.30
C SER A 420 -28.53 29.62 23.36
N ASP A 421 -29.44 29.90 22.42
CA ASP A 421 -29.33 31.10 21.56
C ASP A 421 -29.37 32.42 22.33
N ASP A 422 -29.97 32.43 23.53
CA ASP A 422 -29.98 33.58 24.44
C ASP A 422 -28.66 33.74 25.23
N GLY A 423 -27.65 32.90 24.99
CA GLY A 423 -26.35 32.95 25.67
C GLY A 423 -26.35 32.40 27.10
N MET A 424 -27.43 31.72 27.51
CA MET A 424 -27.54 31.09 28.83
C MET A 424 -27.26 29.59 28.78
N ASP A 425 -26.60 29.07 29.82
CA ASP A 425 -26.49 27.64 30.08
C ASP A 425 -27.88 27.00 30.16
N ILE A 426 -28.04 25.84 29.51
CA ILE A 426 -29.27 25.06 29.62
C ILE A 426 -29.37 24.36 30.98
N ALA A 427 -30.60 24.13 31.45
CA ALA A 427 -30.85 23.44 32.72
C ALA A 427 -30.67 21.91 32.60
N PHE A 428 -30.46 21.23 33.72
CA PHE A 428 -30.54 19.77 33.78
C PHE A 428 -31.94 19.28 33.39
N GLY A 429 -32.03 18.22 32.61
CA GLY A 429 -33.30 17.70 32.10
C GLY A 429 -33.15 16.91 30.80
N VAL A 430 -34.30 16.49 30.27
CA VAL A 430 -34.39 15.81 28.97
C VAL A 430 -34.70 16.84 27.89
N TYR A 431 -34.04 16.71 26.75
CA TYR A 431 -34.20 17.54 25.57
C TYR A 431 -34.48 16.67 24.35
N VAL A 432 -35.13 17.28 23.36
CA VAL A 432 -35.41 16.67 22.06
C VAL A 432 -34.57 17.39 21.02
N TYR A 433 -33.90 16.64 20.14
CA TYR A 433 -33.28 17.21 18.95
C TYR A 433 -34.03 16.78 17.71
N HIS A 434 -34.10 17.69 16.73
CA HIS A 434 -34.65 17.47 15.41
C HIS A 434 -33.58 17.84 14.39
N ILE A 435 -33.12 16.84 13.64
CA ILE A 435 -32.25 16.99 12.48
C ILE A 435 -33.14 17.12 11.25
N ASP A 436 -32.89 18.17 10.48
CA ASP A 436 -33.46 18.38 9.15
C ASP A 436 -32.31 18.32 8.15
N ALA A 437 -32.18 17.21 7.43
CA ALA A 437 -31.18 17.04 6.40
C ALA A 437 -31.87 17.25 5.05
N PRO A 438 -31.56 18.34 4.31
CA PRO A 438 -32.17 18.62 3.03
C PRO A 438 -32.09 17.38 2.13
N GLU A 439 -33.18 17.04 1.46
CA GLU A 439 -33.21 15.96 0.47
C GLU A 439 -32.97 14.51 0.98
N LEU A 440 -32.54 14.34 2.24
CA LEU A 440 -32.28 13.06 2.90
C LEU A 440 -33.40 12.68 3.86
N GLY A 441 -33.99 13.66 4.55
CA GLY A 441 -35.10 13.42 5.46
C GLY A 441 -34.87 14.04 6.83
N ARG A 442 -35.60 13.54 7.83
CA ARG A 442 -35.64 14.11 9.17
C ARG A 442 -35.42 13.03 10.22
N ARG A 443 -34.68 13.39 11.27
CA ARG A 443 -34.44 12.53 12.42
C ARG A 443 -34.80 13.26 13.71
N ILE A 444 -35.57 12.62 14.58
CA ILE A 444 -35.86 13.11 15.92
C ILE A 444 -35.26 12.14 16.92
N GLY A 445 -34.58 12.68 17.94
CA GLY A 445 -34.09 11.90 19.06
C GLY A 445 -34.11 12.70 20.36
N LYS A 446 -33.59 12.09 21.43
CA LYS A 446 -33.61 12.67 22.77
C LYS A 446 -32.25 12.51 23.44
N PHE A 447 -31.91 13.45 24.31
CA PHE A 447 -30.75 13.35 25.19
C PHE A 447 -31.07 13.91 26.57
N ALA A 448 -30.31 13.49 27.57
CA ALA A 448 -30.47 13.94 28.95
C ALA A 448 -29.20 14.59 29.48
N ILE A 449 -29.38 15.67 30.25
CA ILE A 449 -28.33 16.37 31.00
C ILE A 449 -28.60 16.13 32.47
N ILE A 450 -27.68 15.46 33.16
CA ILE A 450 -27.81 15.03 34.56
C ILE A 450 -26.73 15.72 35.41
N LYS A 451 -27.10 16.03 36.66
CA LYS A 451 -26.22 16.68 37.63
C LYS A 451 -25.44 15.68 38.44
#